data_AF-R5Y7U9-F1
#
_entry.id   AF-R5Y7U9-F1
#
_cell.length_a   1.000
_cell.length_b   1.000
_cell.length_c   1.000
_cell.angle_alpha   90.00
_cell.angle_beta   90.00
_cell.angle_gamma   90.00
#
_symmetry.space_group_name_H-M   'P 1'
#
loop_
_entity.id
_entity.type
_entity.pdbx_description
1 polymer ?
#
loop_
_entity_poly.entity_id
_entity_poly.type
_entity_poly.pdbx_seq_one_letter_code
_entity_poly.pdbx_strand_id
1 'polypeptide(L)'
;MAKKRRKLKKQFIKLIRVIVLIILFIILCEVLSSFITKKTFKLVEIHNNDYFTNSDFGIVTVTSNYDYDNDGVDDYTDILNGAKKYASFNPKYISKYYAGGYPPVEKEGVCTDLIWYSLKEAGYNLKEMIILDIKKDQEDDNKRYDIKYRDDNIDFRRVGSQKVFFDSYAEKLPSGLDDLISYQPGDIVVFDGTEHIAMISDKRNKNAIPYLIQNGDEEQEEKEEDVLEETPMKITGHYRFTFNRDIKNLMNKVKES
;
A
#
# COMPACT_ATOMS: atom_id res chain seq x y z
N MET A 1 -26.90 -69.28 -43.79
CA MET A 1 -27.38 -68.32 -42.76
C MET A 1 -26.32 -67.85 -41.74
N ALA A 2 -25.39 -68.69 -41.28
CA ALA A 2 -24.45 -68.34 -40.19
C ALA A 2 -23.47 -67.19 -40.49
N LYS A 3 -22.95 -67.08 -41.71
CA LYS A 3 -21.98 -66.03 -42.12
C LYS A 3 -22.59 -64.62 -42.11
N LYS A 4 -23.87 -64.48 -42.47
CA LYS A 4 -24.63 -63.22 -42.46
C LYS A 4 -24.91 -62.74 -41.02
N ARG A 5 -25.30 -63.66 -40.12
CA ARG A 5 -25.47 -63.40 -38.68
C ARG A 5 -24.17 -62.95 -37.99
N ARG A 6 -23.03 -63.56 -38.33
CA ARG A 6 -21.70 -63.15 -37.82
C ARG A 6 -21.29 -61.75 -38.26
N LYS A 7 -21.60 -61.38 -39.51
CA LYS A 7 -21.32 -60.03 -40.06
C LYS A 7 -22.18 -58.96 -39.39
N LEU A 8 -23.48 -59.24 -39.20
CA LEU A 8 -24.41 -58.37 -38.46
C LEU A 8 -23.98 -58.17 -37.00
N LYS A 9 -23.58 -59.23 -36.29
CA LYS A 9 -23.08 -59.14 -34.91
C LYS A 9 -21.81 -58.28 -34.80
N LYS A 10 -20.88 -58.39 -35.77
CA LYS A 10 -19.68 -57.54 -35.84
C LYS A 10 -20.02 -56.07 -36.14
N GLN A 11 -21.00 -55.81 -37.00
CA GLN A 11 -21.46 -54.44 -37.29
C GLN A 11 -22.15 -53.82 -36.08
N PHE A 12 -22.95 -54.59 -35.35
CA PHE A 12 -23.61 -54.16 -34.12
C PHE A 12 -22.60 -53.83 -33.00
N ILE A 13 -21.56 -54.67 -32.82
CA ILE A 13 -20.48 -54.39 -31.87
C ILE A 13 -19.68 -53.14 -32.26
N LYS A 14 -19.43 -52.91 -33.56
CA LYS A 14 -18.79 -51.67 -34.03
C LYS A 14 -19.66 -50.45 -33.74
N LEU A 15 -20.97 -50.54 -33.95
CA LEU A 15 -21.90 -49.45 -33.66
C LEU A 15 -21.92 -49.11 -32.16
N ILE A 16 -21.98 -50.12 -31.28
CA ILE A 16 -21.90 -49.92 -29.83
C ILE A 16 -20.59 -49.24 -29.43
N ARG A 17 -19.45 -49.65 -30.00
CA ARG A 17 -18.15 -49.01 -29.69
C ARG A 17 -18.12 -47.54 -30.11
N VAL A 18 -18.70 -47.20 -31.26
CA VAL A 18 -18.80 -45.80 -31.70
C VAL A 18 -19.67 -44.99 -30.75
N ILE A 19 -20.82 -45.53 -30.33
CA ILE A 19 -21.71 -44.87 -29.37
C ILE A 19 -21.00 -44.64 -28.03
N VAL A 20 -20.26 -45.63 -27.52
CA VAL A 20 -19.50 -45.50 -26.26
C VAL A 20 -18.41 -44.42 -26.38
N LEU A 21 -17.71 -44.34 -27.52
CA LEU A 21 -16.70 -43.31 -27.74
C LEU A 21 -17.31 -41.90 -27.80
N ILE A 22 -18.50 -41.75 -28.39
CA ILE A 22 -19.23 -40.47 -28.41
C ILE A 22 -19.63 -40.06 -26.99
N ILE A 23 -20.15 -40.99 -26.18
CA ILE A 23 -20.52 -40.71 -24.79
C ILE A 23 -19.29 -40.28 -23.97
N LEU A 24 -18.16 -40.98 -24.12
CA LEU A 24 -16.91 -40.62 -23.44
C LEU A 24 -16.40 -39.24 -23.87
N PHE A 25 -16.56 -38.89 -25.15
CA PHE A 25 -16.19 -37.57 -25.66
C PHE A 25 -17.06 -36.46 -25.08
N ILE A 26 -18.38 -36.69 -24.97
CA ILE A 26 -19.31 -35.72 -24.34
C ILE A 26 -18.92 -35.49 -22.88
N ILE A 27 -18.67 -36.57 -22.11
CA ILE A 27 -18.23 -36.46 -20.72
C ILE A 27 -16.90 -35.69 -20.61
N LEU A 28 -15.95 -35.95 -21.51
CA LEU A 28 -14.68 -35.22 -21.55
C LEU A 28 -14.89 -33.73 -21.84
N CYS A 29 -15.78 -33.38 -22.78
CA CYS A 29 -16.15 -32.00 -23.07
C CYS A 29 -16.78 -31.31 -21.86
N GLU A 30 -17.66 -31.99 -21.11
CA GLU A 30 -18.26 -31.43 -19.90
C GLU A 30 -17.21 -31.19 -18.79
N VAL A 31 -16.28 -32.11 -18.60
CA VAL A 31 -15.17 -31.96 -17.63
C VAL A 31 -14.24 -30.81 -18.03
N LEU A 32 -13.85 -30.73 -19.30
CA LEU A 32 -13.03 -29.64 -19.81
C LEU A 32 -13.75 -28.29 -19.72
N SER A 33 -15.04 -28.25 -20.07
CA SER A 33 -15.87 -27.07 -19.91
C SER A 33 -15.87 -26.64 -18.45
N SER A 34 -16.17 -27.52 -17.50
CA SER A 34 -16.16 -27.24 -16.06
C SER A 34 -14.80 -26.75 -15.56
N PHE A 35 -13.69 -27.32 -16.05
CA PHE A 35 -12.34 -26.88 -15.69
C PHE A 35 -12.06 -25.46 -16.20
N ILE A 36 -12.44 -25.16 -17.45
CA ILE A 36 -12.35 -23.82 -18.02
C ILE A 36 -13.22 -22.86 -17.22
N THR A 37 -14.50 -23.21 -16.95
CA THR A 37 -15.43 -22.34 -16.21
C THR A 37 -14.92 -22.06 -14.79
N LYS A 38 -14.42 -23.08 -14.07
CA LYS A 38 -13.82 -22.90 -12.73
C LYS A 38 -12.59 -22.00 -12.78
N LYS A 39 -11.73 -22.15 -13.79
CA LYS A 39 -10.53 -21.31 -13.95
C LYS A 39 -10.88 -19.86 -14.29
N THR A 40 -11.90 -19.64 -15.13
CA THR A 40 -12.38 -18.29 -15.48
C THR A 40 -13.16 -17.65 -14.32
N PHE A 41 -13.97 -18.40 -13.58
CA PHE A 41 -14.67 -17.88 -12.39
C PHE A 41 -13.71 -17.58 -11.24
N LYS A 42 -12.60 -18.32 -11.09
CA LYS A 42 -11.57 -18.00 -10.09
C LYS A 42 -10.79 -16.71 -10.42
N LEU A 43 -10.88 -16.21 -11.65
CA LEU A 43 -10.32 -14.91 -12.06
C LEU A 43 -11.34 -13.77 -11.91
N VAL A 44 -12.62 -14.08 -11.72
CA VAL A 44 -13.71 -13.13 -11.47
C VAL A 44 -14.25 -13.43 -10.09
N GLU A 45 -13.38 -13.29 -9.10
CA GLU A 45 -13.81 -13.22 -7.71
C GLU A 45 -14.39 -11.81 -7.53
N ILE A 46 -15.68 -11.64 -7.84
CA ILE A 46 -16.42 -10.44 -7.45
C ILE A 46 -16.50 -10.50 -5.93
N HIS A 47 -15.48 -9.98 -5.27
CA HIS A 47 -15.54 -9.68 -3.87
C HIS A 47 -16.67 -8.66 -3.69
N ASN A 48 -17.70 -9.01 -2.92
CA ASN A 48 -18.61 -8.02 -2.31
C ASN A 48 -17.84 -7.24 -1.23
N ASN A 49 -16.72 -6.64 -1.58
CA ASN A 49 -16.02 -5.72 -0.72
C ASN A 49 -16.71 -4.37 -0.88
N ASP A 50 -16.90 -3.64 0.22
CA ASP A 50 -17.40 -2.26 0.20
C ASP A 50 -16.39 -1.27 -0.44
N TYR A 51 -15.28 -1.78 -0.98
CA TYR A 51 -14.20 -1.04 -1.60
C TYR A 51 -13.71 -1.72 -2.89
N PHE A 52 -13.05 -0.93 -3.72
CA PHE A 52 -12.39 -1.29 -4.97
C PHE A 52 -10.88 -1.17 -4.82
N THR A 53 -10.13 -1.64 -5.80
CA THR A 53 -8.67 -1.57 -5.88
C THR A 53 -8.24 -0.86 -7.16
N ASN A 54 -6.94 -0.58 -7.29
CA ASN A 54 -6.36 -0.09 -8.56
C ASN A 54 -6.80 -0.93 -9.77
N SER A 55 -6.83 -2.26 -9.63
CA SER A 55 -7.13 -3.18 -10.74
C SER A 55 -8.56 -3.03 -11.27
N ASP A 56 -9.53 -2.68 -10.42
CA ASP A 56 -10.93 -2.47 -10.80
C ASP A 56 -11.11 -1.26 -11.73
N PHE A 57 -10.17 -0.31 -11.69
CA PHE A 57 -10.14 0.88 -12.54
C PHE A 57 -9.10 0.82 -13.66
N GLY A 58 -8.43 -0.33 -13.84
CA GLY A 58 -7.35 -0.49 -14.81
C GLY A 58 -6.09 0.33 -14.47
N ILE A 59 -5.93 0.73 -13.21
CA ILE A 59 -4.72 1.40 -12.71
C ILE A 59 -3.69 0.30 -12.41
N VAL A 60 -2.47 0.47 -12.92
CA VAL A 60 -1.36 -0.42 -12.60
C VAL A 60 -0.76 0.01 -11.28
N THR A 61 -0.74 -0.89 -10.30
CA THR A 61 -0.02 -0.64 -9.03
C THR A 61 1.48 -0.60 -9.29
N VAL A 62 2.13 0.48 -8.87
CA VAL A 62 3.57 0.65 -8.98
C VAL A 62 4.27 -0.14 -7.87
N THR A 63 5.35 -0.83 -8.22
CA THR A 63 6.22 -1.53 -7.26
C THR A 63 7.59 -0.86 -7.21
N SER A 64 8.25 -0.90 -6.05
CA SER A 64 9.61 -0.42 -5.90
C SER A 64 10.60 -1.34 -6.63
N ASN A 65 11.71 -0.76 -7.09
CA ASN A 65 12.87 -1.54 -7.57
C ASN A 65 13.82 -1.90 -6.42
N TYR A 66 13.46 -1.55 -5.19
CA TYR A 66 14.26 -1.69 -3.99
C TYR A 66 13.48 -2.47 -2.93
N ASP A 67 14.23 -3.26 -2.19
CA ASP A 67 13.87 -4.01 -0.98
C ASP A 67 15.04 -3.73 -0.03
N TYR A 68 14.91 -2.69 0.80
CA TYR A 68 16.04 -2.14 1.55
C TYR A 68 16.44 -3.05 2.72
N ASP A 69 15.49 -3.67 3.41
CA ASP A 69 15.75 -4.58 4.52
C ASP A 69 16.00 -6.03 4.08
N ASN A 70 15.80 -6.34 2.79
CA ASN A 70 16.07 -7.62 2.13
C ASN A 70 15.20 -8.75 2.67
N ASP A 71 13.93 -8.45 2.98
CA ASP A 71 12.98 -9.44 3.49
C ASP A 71 12.21 -10.18 2.37
N GLY A 72 12.39 -9.75 1.12
CA GLY A 72 11.76 -10.30 -0.08
C GLY A 72 10.49 -9.58 -0.52
N VAL A 73 10.10 -8.50 0.16
CA VAL A 73 9.02 -7.58 -0.20
C VAL A 73 9.63 -6.26 -0.68
N ASP A 74 8.97 -5.58 -1.64
CA ASP A 74 9.48 -4.31 -2.15
C ASP A 74 9.10 -3.14 -1.22
N ASP A 75 9.95 -2.11 -1.14
CA ASP A 75 9.81 -1.00 -0.18
C ASP A 75 8.41 -0.35 -0.18
N TYR A 76 7.76 -0.20 -1.35
CA TYR A 76 6.43 0.44 -1.40
C TYR A 76 5.38 -0.44 -0.72
N THR A 77 5.47 -1.75 -0.94
CA THR A 77 4.60 -2.73 -0.31
C THR A 77 4.86 -2.81 1.19
N ASP A 78 6.10 -2.74 1.66
CA ASP A 78 6.40 -2.74 3.11
C ASP A 78 5.92 -1.49 3.82
N ILE A 79 6.07 -0.33 3.20
CA ILE A 79 5.56 0.92 3.76
C ILE A 79 4.04 0.84 3.92
N LEU A 80 3.31 0.36 2.89
CA LEU A 80 1.88 0.15 2.98
C LEU A 80 1.51 -0.88 4.06
N ASN A 81 2.24 -2.00 4.13
CA ASN A 81 2.02 -3.04 5.13
C ASN A 81 2.22 -2.51 6.55
N GLY A 82 3.24 -1.67 6.77
CA GLY A 82 3.48 -1.00 8.03
C GLY A 82 2.35 -0.04 8.42
N ALA A 83 1.80 0.70 7.46
CA ALA A 83 0.66 1.57 7.70
C ALA A 83 -0.60 0.77 8.07
N LYS A 84 -0.88 -0.31 7.35
CA LYS A 84 -1.99 -1.23 7.66
C LYS A 84 -1.82 -1.89 9.02
N LYS A 85 -0.60 -2.27 9.38
CA LYS A 85 -0.28 -2.83 10.69
C LYS A 85 -0.52 -1.80 11.80
N TYR A 86 -0.05 -0.57 11.64
CA TYR A 86 -0.35 0.53 12.57
C TYR A 86 -1.86 0.74 12.71
N ALA A 87 -2.58 0.82 11.59
CA ALA A 87 -4.04 0.98 11.57
C ALA A 87 -4.75 -0.18 12.30
N SER A 88 -4.27 -1.41 12.16
CA SER A 88 -4.85 -2.59 12.82
C SER A 88 -4.76 -2.57 14.35
N PHE A 89 -3.81 -1.80 14.91
CA PHE A 89 -3.76 -1.59 16.36
C PHE A 89 -4.88 -0.67 16.86
N ASN A 90 -5.47 0.11 15.97
CA ASN A 90 -6.44 1.15 16.26
C ASN A 90 -6.02 2.07 17.43
N PRO A 91 -4.85 2.72 17.36
CA PRO A 91 -4.37 3.55 18.46
C PRO A 91 -5.23 4.80 18.62
N LYS A 92 -5.40 5.23 19.87
CA LYS A 92 -6.04 6.50 20.18
C LYS A 92 -5.16 7.67 19.76
N TYR A 93 -5.78 8.74 19.30
CA TYR A 93 -5.05 9.98 19.09
C TYR A 93 -4.68 10.62 20.43
N ILE A 94 -3.39 10.68 20.76
CA ILE A 94 -2.90 11.31 22.00
C ILE A 94 -1.67 12.15 21.69
N SER A 95 -1.86 13.47 21.72
CA SER A 95 -0.77 14.44 21.56
C SER A 95 0.01 14.58 22.86
N LYS A 96 1.11 13.81 22.97
CA LYS A 96 1.96 13.73 24.17
C LYS A 96 3.45 13.66 23.80
N TYR A 97 4.28 14.18 24.72
CA TYR A 97 5.74 14.05 24.65
C TYR A 97 6.19 12.69 25.21
N TYR A 98 7.12 12.04 24.52
CA TYR A 98 7.71 10.77 24.93
C TYR A 98 9.22 10.93 25.04
N ALA A 99 9.79 10.61 26.20
CA ALA A 99 11.23 10.47 26.33
C ALA A 99 11.70 9.32 25.43
N GLY A 100 12.69 9.55 24.57
CA GLY A 100 13.10 8.62 23.50
C GLY A 100 12.30 8.77 22.20
N GLY A 101 11.22 9.57 22.21
CA GLY A 101 10.48 10.01 21.05
C GLY A 101 9.41 9.05 20.54
N TYR A 102 9.37 7.79 20.97
CA TYR A 102 8.42 6.81 20.44
C TYR A 102 7.22 6.58 21.38
N PRO A 103 5.98 6.83 20.93
CA PRO A 103 4.79 6.40 21.66
C PRO A 103 4.61 4.88 21.61
N PRO A 104 3.84 4.28 22.53
CA PRO A 104 3.40 2.90 22.41
C PRO A 104 2.28 2.80 21.35
N VAL A 105 2.67 2.71 20.08
CA VAL A 105 1.80 2.75 18.88
C VAL A 105 0.69 1.70 18.85
N GLU A 106 0.78 0.64 19.66
CA GLU A 106 -0.32 -0.32 19.83
C GLU A 106 -1.51 0.26 20.63
N LYS A 107 -1.35 1.44 21.24
CA LYS A 107 -2.33 2.06 22.12
C LYS A 107 -2.62 3.51 21.76
N GLU A 108 -1.57 4.26 21.44
CA GLU A 108 -1.67 5.71 21.25
C GLU A 108 -0.61 6.26 20.29
N GLY A 109 -0.92 7.41 19.69
CA GLY A 109 -0.02 8.17 18.83
C GLY A 109 -0.73 9.35 18.19
N VAL A 110 -0.08 9.99 17.21
CA VAL A 110 -0.66 11.02 16.36
C VAL A 110 -0.47 10.66 14.87
N CYS A 111 -0.92 11.52 13.97
CA CYS A 111 -0.85 11.31 12.52
C CYS A 111 0.57 11.02 12.00
N THR A 112 1.58 11.71 12.50
CA THR A 112 3.00 11.50 12.12
C THR A 112 3.57 10.19 12.63
N ASP A 113 2.94 9.57 13.64
CA ASP A 113 3.42 8.30 14.20
C ASP A 113 3.15 7.11 13.29
N LEU A 114 2.03 7.17 12.55
CA LEU A 114 1.76 6.25 11.46
C LEU A 114 2.92 6.24 10.45
N ILE A 115 3.40 7.42 10.06
CA ILE A 115 4.37 7.55 8.96
C ILE A 115 5.74 6.99 9.34
N TRP A 116 6.30 7.35 10.52
CA TRP A 116 7.58 6.79 10.92
C TRP A 116 7.49 5.29 11.20
N TYR A 117 6.34 4.81 11.71
CA TYR A 117 6.15 3.38 11.94
C TYR A 117 6.13 2.62 10.61
N SER A 118 5.43 3.16 9.61
CA SER A 118 5.33 2.57 8.26
C SER A 118 6.71 2.47 7.60
N LEU A 119 7.49 3.56 7.64
CA LEU A 119 8.86 3.56 7.12
C LEU A 119 9.79 2.62 7.88
N LYS A 120 9.60 2.48 9.20
CA LYS A 120 10.37 1.54 10.02
C LYS A 120 10.13 0.09 9.62
N GLU A 121 8.91 -0.28 9.23
CA GLU A 121 8.62 -1.65 8.78
C GLU A 121 9.27 -1.97 7.43
N ALA A 122 9.68 -0.96 6.64
CA ALA A 122 10.53 -1.12 5.46
C ALA A 122 12.03 -0.88 5.75
N GLY A 123 12.44 -0.94 7.03
CA GLY A 123 13.84 -0.79 7.45
C GLY A 123 14.39 0.64 7.54
N TYR A 124 13.57 1.68 7.33
CA TYR A 124 14.00 3.08 7.36
C TYR A 124 13.82 3.72 8.75
N ASN A 125 14.91 4.29 9.29
CA ASN A 125 14.86 5.01 10.56
C ASN A 125 14.58 6.51 10.33
N LEU A 126 13.30 6.88 10.20
CA LEU A 126 12.90 8.27 9.91
C LEU A 126 13.41 9.26 10.98
N LYS A 127 13.41 8.86 12.26
CA LYS A 127 13.87 9.70 13.35
C LYS A 127 15.33 10.12 13.14
N GLU A 128 16.23 9.15 12.97
CA GLU A 128 17.65 9.44 12.81
C GLU A 128 17.94 10.17 11.49
N MET A 129 17.23 9.85 10.41
CA MET A 129 17.36 10.57 9.15
C MET A 129 16.98 12.06 9.29
N ILE A 130 15.87 12.36 9.98
CA ILE A 130 15.44 13.75 10.22
C ILE A 130 16.41 14.47 11.19
N ILE A 131 16.90 13.80 12.24
CA ILE A 131 17.88 14.37 13.17
C ILE A 131 19.14 14.81 12.42
N LEU A 132 19.67 13.94 11.56
CA LEU A 132 20.86 14.23 10.76
C LEU A 132 20.61 15.35 9.75
N ASP A 133 19.43 15.39 9.13
CA ASP A 133 19.10 16.45 8.19
C ASP A 133 18.94 17.81 8.87
N ILE A 134 18.27 17.88 10.04
CA ILE A 134 18.15 19.10 10.85
C ILE A 134 19.53 19.60 11.28
N LYS A 135 20.39 18.69 11.75
CA LYS A 135 21.76 19.07 12.15
C LYS A 135 22.52 19.69 10.99
N LYS A 136 22.45 19.07 9.80
CA LYS A 136 23.07 19.61 8.59
C LYS A 136 22.46 20.95 8.18
N ASP A 137 21.13 21.09 8.25
CA ASP A 137 20.41 22.33 7.94
C ASP A 137 20.88 23.51 8.81
N GLN A 138 21.13 23.24 10.09
CA GLN A 138 21.64 24.22 11.05
C GLN A 138 23.13 24.54 10.84
N GLU A 139 23.95 23.54 10.54
CA GLU A 139 25.38 23.73 10.22
C GLU A 139 25.57 24.58 8.96
N ASP A 140 24.67 24.44 7.98
CA ASP A 140 24.71 25.15 6.70
C ASP A 140 23.93 26.51 6.73
N ASP A 141 23.31 26.90 7.85
CA ASP A 141 22.43 28.09 8.02
C ASP A 141 21.27 28.21 7.01
N ASN A 142 20.73 27.07 6.55
CA ASN A 142 19.68 27.01 5.53
C ASN A 142 18.27 27.37 6.06
N LYS A 143 17.99 27.09 7.34
CA LYS A 143 16.74 27.40 8.05
C LYS A 143 15.47 26.79 7.41
N ARG A 144 15.56 25.61 6.79
CA ARG A 144 14.39 24.94 6.17
C ARG A 144 13.38 24.45 7.21
N TYR A 145 13.85 23.99 8.36
CA TYR A 145 12.99 23.41 9.40
C TYR A 145 12.35 24.43 10.34
N ASP A 146 12.81 25.69 10.34
CA ASP A 146 12.40 26.73 11.30
C ASP A 146 12.52 26.30 12.79
N ILE A 147 13.49 25.44 13.10
CA ILE A 147 13.75 24.95 14.47
C ILE A 147 14.86 25.77 15.11
N LYS A 148 14.48 26.54 16.14
CA LYS A 148 15.44 27.30 16.96
C LYS A 148 16.22 26.43 17.96
N TYR A 149 15.53 25.47 18.58
CA TYR A 149 16.12 24.55 19.55
C TYR A 149 15.77 23.13 19.16
N ARG A 150 16.79 22.34 18.84
CA ARG A 150 16.63 20.93 18.45
C ARG A 150 16.23 20.08 19.65
N ASP A 151 15.21 19.25 19.48
CA ASP A 151 14.83 18.18 20.41
C ASP A 151 14.53 16.91 19.60
N ASP A 152 15.52 16.02 19.61
CA ASP A 152 15.54 14.76 18.87
C ASP A 152 14.35 13.84 19.22
N ASN A 153 13.69 14.03 20.36
CA ASN A 153 12.52 13.22 20.74
C ASN A 153 11.21 13.70 20.11
N ILE A 154 11.11 14.94 19.64
CA ILE A 154 9.86 15.52 19.15
C ILE A 154 9.98 16.07 17.73
N ASP A 155 11.17 16.45 17.29
CA ASP A 155 11.36 17.11 15.98
C ASP A 155 10.86 16.24 14.82
N PHE A 156 11.15 14.94 14.81
CA PHE A 156 10.69 14.01 13.76
C PHE A 156 9.19 13.71 13.81
N ARG A 157 8.50 14.03 14.92
CA ARG A 157 7.06 13.82 15.11
C ARG A 157 6.21 15.03 14.75
N ARG A 158 6.80 16.12 14.27
CA ARG A 158 6.06 17.27 13.75
C ARG A 158 5.78 17.10 12.26
N VAL A 159 4.55 17.38 11.84
CA VAL A 159 4.16 17.32 10.42
C VAL A 159 5.06 18.22 9.58
N GLY A 160 5.36 19.43 10.05
CA GLY A 160 6.28 20.36 9.37
C GLY A 160 7.66 19.76 9.11
N SER A 161 8.27 19.10 10.10
CA SER A 161 9.57 18.46 9.94
C SER A 161 9.52 17.31 8.94
N GLN A 162 8.50 16.45 9.01
CA GLN A 162 8.34 15.35 8.06
C GLN A 162 8.11 15.87 6.65
N LYS A 163 7.30 16.93 6.48
CA LYS A 163 7.10 17.57 5.19
C LYS A 163 8.39 18.12 4.61
N VAL A 164 9.17 18.88 5.38
CA VAL A 164 10.47 19.43 4.91
C VAL A 164 11.42 18.30 4.49
N PHE A 165 11.43 17.20 5.25
CA PHE A 165 12.20 16.02 4.90
C PHE A 165 11.73 15.40 3.58
N PHE A 166 10.43 15.16 3.40
CA PHE A 166 9.89 14.56 2.18
C PHE A 166 10.04 15.48 0.96
N ASP A 167 9.91 16.81 1.11
CA ASP A 167 10.22 17.78 0.05
C ASP A 167 11.68 17.67 -0.43
N SER A 168 12.60 17.17 0.41
CA SER A 168 14.03 17.09 0.12
C SER A 168 14.47 15.70 -0.36
N TYR A 169 13.84 14.63 0.11
CA TYR A 169 14.33 13.25 -0.08
C TYR A 169 13.34 12.29 -0.75
N ALA A 170 12.07 12.65 -0.93
CA ALA A 170 11.07 11.83 -1.61
C ALA A 170 10.75 12.37 -3.01
N GLU A 171 10.13 11.55 -3.86
CA GLU A 171 9.57 12.02 -5.12
C GLU A 171 8.30 12.81 -4.84
N LYS A 172 8.22 14.06 -5.33
CA LYS A 172 7.03 14.90 -5.21
C LYS A 172 6.10 14.69 -6.40
N LEU A 173 4.86 14.33 -6.11
CA LEU A 173 3.84 13.97 -7.08
C LEU A 173 2.76 15.07 -7.22
N PRO A 174 1.94 15.06 -8.30
CA PRO A 174 0.78 15.93 -8.42
C PRO A 174 -0.19 15.74 -7.24
N SER A 175 -0.67 16.83 -6.64
CA SER A 175 -1.55 16.80 -5.46
C SER A 175 -3.03 17.05 -5.77
N GLY A 176 -3.39 17.13 -7.05
CA GLY A 176 -4.77 17.34 -7.50
C GLY A 176 -5.54 16.04 -7.61
N LEU A 177 -6.80 16.05 -7.17
CA LEU A 177 -7.71 14.90 -7.29
C LEU A 177 -8.23 14.68 -8.73
N ASP A 178 -7.76 15.47 -9.69
CA ASP A 178 -8.00 15.26 -11.12
C ASP A 178 -7.09 14.18 -11.73
N ASP A 179 -5.98 13.83 -11.07
CA ASP A 179 -5.07 12.75 -11.47
C ASP A 179 -5.03 11.60 -10.45
N LEU A 180 -6.15 10.87 -10.36
CA LEU A 180 -6.32 9.76 -9.43
C LEU A 180 -5.38 8.56 -9.69
N ILE A 181 -4.79 8.49 -10.88
CA ILE A 181 -3.85 7.45 -11.28
C ILE A 181 -2.50 7.65 -10.55
N SER A 182 -2.11 8.91 -10.32
CA SER A 182 -0.85 9.25 -9.66
C SER A 182 -0.77 8.77 -8.21
N TYR A 183 -1.91 8.71 -7.52
CA TYR A 183 -2.03 8.22 -6.15
C TYR A 183 -1.85 6.72 -6.11
N GLN A 184 -0.77 6.26 -5.52
CA GLN A 184 -0.46 4.84 -5.35
C GLN A 184 -0.46 4.46 -3.87
N PRO A 185 -0.74 3.18 -3.57
CA PRO A 185 -0.71 2.69 -2.20
C PRO A 185 0.65 2.93 -1.55
N GLY A 186 0.66 3.41 -0.31
CA GLY A 186 1.89 3.75 0.41
C GLY A 186 2.41 5.18 0.17
N ASP A 187 1.83 5.93 -0.78
CA ASP A 187 2.16 7.34 -0.95
C ASP A 187 1.74 8.16 0.28
N ILE A 188 2.50 9.21 0.58
CA ILE A 188 2.32 10.07 1.75
C ILE A 188 1.67 11.37 1.30
N VAL A 189 0.59 11.78 1.96
CA VAL A 189 -0.10 13.05 1.68
C VAL A 189 -0.08 13.97 2.90
N VAL A 190 0.16 15.26 2.66
CA VAL A 190 0.17 16.31 3.69
C VAL A 190 -0.91 17.32 3.38
N PHE A 191 -1.67 17.70 4.40
CA PHE A 191 -2.81 18.59 4.29
C PHE A 191 -2.53 19.98 4.89
N ASP A 192 -3.03 21.01 4.20
CA ASP A 192 -3.00 22.43 4.62
C ASP A 192 -1.64 22.91 5.16
N GLY A 193 -0.57 22.55 4.46
CA GLY A 193 0.79 22.90 4.79
C GLY A 193 1.38 21.99 5.85
N THR A 194 0.86 22.03 7.08
CA THR A 194 1.40 21.25 8.21
C THR A 194 0.33 20.76 9.19
N GLU A 195 -0.95 20.86 8.83
CA GLU A 195 -2.04 20.55 9.76
C GLU A 195 -2.21 19.05 9.96
N HIS A 196 -2.05 18.25 8.90
CA HIS A 196 -2.23 16.81 8.96
C HIS A 196 -1.38 16.04 7.94
N ILE A 197 -1.12 14.76 8.22
CA ILE A 197 -0.41 13.84 7.35
C ILE A 197 -1.08 12.47 7.37
N ALA A 198 -1.17 11.83 6.22
CA ALA A 198 -1.78 10.51 6.07
C ALA A 198 -1.05 9.71 5.00
N MET A 199 -1.43 8.44 4.86
CA MET A 199 -0.96 7.55 3.81
C MET A 199 -2.10 7.11 2.90
N ILE A 200 -1.82 6.95 1.62
CA ILE A 200 -2.75 6.44 0.62
C ILE A 200 -2.91 4.93 0.79
N SER A 201 -4.16 4.48 0.93
CA SER A 201 -4.54 3.07 0.99
C SER A 201 -4.52 2.41 -0.40
N ASP A 202 -4.49 1.08 -0.44
CA ASP A 202 -4.81 0.30 -1.64
C ASP A 202 -6.31 0.10 -1.88
N LYS A 203 -7.15 0.58 -0.98
CA LYS A 203 -8.60 0.68 -1.15
C LYS A 203 -8.97 1.96 -1.88
N ARG A 204 -9.98 1.85 -2.74
CA ARG A 204 -10.62 2.96 -3.46
C ARG A 204 -12.12 2.86 -3.34
N ASN A 205 -12.79 4.00 -3.41
CA ASN A 205 -14.25 4.04 -3.50
C ASN A 205 -14.71 3.86 -4.96
N LYS A 206 -16.03 3.86 -5.18
CA LYS A 206 -16.64 3.69 -6.52
C LYS A 206 -16.24 4.75 -7.56
N ASN A 207 -15.73 5.90 -7.11
CA ASN A 207 -15.24 6.99 -7.96
C ASN A 207 -13.72 6.88 -8.24
N ALA A 208 -13.10 5.75 -7.89
CA ALA A 208 -11.65 5.52 -7.95
C ALA A 208 -10.83 6.39 -7.00
N ILE A 209 -11.45 7.02 -6.00
CA ILE A 209 -10.75 7.87 -5.05
C ILE A 209 -10.17 6.98 -3.95
N PRO A 210 -8.87 7.11 -3.63
CA PRO A 210 -8.25 6.26 -2.63
C PRO A 210 -8.69 6.63 -1.21
N TYR A 211 -8.76 5.60 -0.36
CA TYR A 211 -8.96 5.77 1.07
C TYR A 211 -7.68 6.35 1.70
N LEU A 212 -7.83 6.94 2.88
CA LEU A 212 -6.70 7.37 3.71
C LEU A 212 -6.48 6.39 4.85
N ILE A 213 -5.22 5.99 5.05
CA ILE A 213 -4.76 5.42 6.31
C ILE A 213 -4.24 6.56 7.17
N GLN A 214 -4.82 6.77 8.34
CA GLN A 214 -4.48 7.90 9.22
C GLN A 214 -4.85 7.66 10.69
N ASN A 215 -4.17 8.38 11.57
CA ASN A 215 -4.63 8.60 12.95
C ASN A 215 -4.88 10.10 13.10
N GLY A 216 -6.09 10.54 12.73
CA GLY A 216 -6.44 11.94 12.50
C GLY A 216 -6.78 12.72 13.78
N ASP A 217 -7.63 12.15 14.62
CA ASP A 217 -8.14 12.82 15.81
C ASP A 217 -8.69 11.83 16.86
N GLU A 218 -9.19 12.37 17.97
CA GLU A 218 -9.72 11.61 19.11
C GLU A 218 -11.06 10.93 18.85
N GLU A 219 -11.84 11.42 17.88
CA GLU A 219 -13.19 10.94 17.54
C GLU A 219 -13.15 9.86 16.45
N GLN A 220 -12.05 9.75 15.71
CA GLN A 220 -11.84 8.77 14.65
C GLN A 220 -11.87 7.31 15.16
N GLU A 221 -12.83 6.52 14.68
CA GLU A 221 -13.05 5.12 15.09
C GLU A 221 -12.24 4.10 14.27
N GLU A 222 -12.11 4.32 12.96
CA GLU A 222 -11.37 3.46 12.04
C GLU A 222 -10.15 4.21 11.49
N LYS A 223 -9.04 3.50 11.26
CA LYS A 223 -7.78 4.12 10.82
C LYS A 223 -7.54 4.04 9.31
N GLU A 224 -8.50 3.52 8.56
CA GLU A 224 -8.48 3.43 7.10
C GLU A 224 -9.87 3.76 6.54
N GLU A 225 -10.04 4.98 5.99
CA GLU A 225 -11.37 5.58 5.77
C GLU A 225 -11.51 6.24 4.37
N ASP A 226 -12.73 6.25 3.84
CA ASP A 226 -13.11 6.93 2.58
C ASP A 226 -13.45 8.41 2.83
N VAL A 227 -12.45 9.21 3.19
CA VAL A 227 -12.66 10.62 3.61
C VAL A 227 -11.87 11.65 2.78
N LEU A 228 -11.15 11.20 1.75
CA LEU A 228 -10.26 12.08 0.96
C LEU A 228 -11.01 13.19 0.22
N GLU A 229 -12.23 12.91 -0.27
CA GLU A 229 -13.10 13.91 -0.91
C GLU A 229 -13.98 14.67 0.09
N GLU A 230 -14.17 14.14 1.30
CA GLU A 230 -15.07 14.71 2.32
C GLU A 230 -14.36 15.72 3.20
N THR A 231 -13.05 15.56 3.41
CA THR A 231 -12.25 16.46 4.23
C THR A 231 -12.23 17.87 3.64
N PRO A 232 -12.39 18.93 4.46
CA PRO A 232 -12.27 20.31 4.00
C PRO A 232 -10.81 20.72 3.73
N MET A 233 -9.85 19.91 4.16
CA MET A 233 -8.43 20.20 4.04
C MET A 233 -7.92 19.95 2.61
N LYS A 234 -6.94 20.73 2.16
CA LYS A 234 -6.35 20.56 0.83
C LYS A 234 -5.06 19.79 0.92
N ILE A 235 -4.85 18.87 -0.02
CA ILE A 235 -3.56 18.22 -0.20
C ILE A 235 -2.56 19.28 -0.70
N THR A 236 -1.54 19.53 0.12
CA THR A 236 -0.46 20.48 -0.13
C THR A 236 0.91 19.81 -0.32
N GLY A 237 0.97 18.51 -0.04
CA GLY A 237 2.09 17.65 -0.40
C GLY A 237 1.60 16.25 -0.74
N HIS A 238 2.18 15.66 -1.78
CA HIS A 238 1.96 14.28 -2.18
C HIS A 238 3.32 13.71 -2.55
N TYR A 239 3.72 12.64 -1.87
CA TYR A 239 5.09 12.13 -1.94
C TYR A 239 5.12 10.61 -2.07
N ARG A 240 6.03 10.12 -2.90
CA ARG A 240 6.42 8.71 -2.92
C ARG A 240 7.81 8.54 -2.34
N PHE A 241 7.89 7.88 -1.18
CA PHE A 241 9.18 7.61 -0.55
C PHE A 241 9.88 6.47 -1.28
N THR A 242 11.03 6.76 -1.91
CA THR A 242 11.78 5.79 -2.71
C THR A 242 13.25 5.83 -2.30
N PHE A 243 13.85 4.65 -2.13
CA PHE A 243 15.29 4.56 -1.93
C PHE A 243 16.05 5.29 -3.03
N ASN A 244 16.98 6.14 -2.64
CA ASN A 244 17.81 6.89 -3.58
C ASN A 244 19.20 7.15 -2.99
N ARG A 245 20.06 7.81 -3.75
CA ARG A 245 21.45 8.08 -3.35
C ARG A 245 21.53 8.91 -2.07
N ASP A 246 20.64 9.87 -1.88
CA ASP A 246 20.70 10.80 -0.76
C ASP A 246 20.17 10.13 0.52
N ILE A 247 19.11 9.32 0.42
CA ILE A 247 18.67 8.41 1.48
C ILE A 247 19.77 7.42 1.85
N LYS A 248 20.46 6.81 0.88
CA LYS A 248 21.60 5.91 1.14
C LYS A 248 22.70 6.61 1.95
N ASN A 249 23.03 7.84 1.59
CA ASN A 249 24.05 8.63 2.29
C ASN A 249 23.63 8.95 3.74
N LEU A 250 22.36 9.32 3.96
CA LEU A 250 21.82 9.51 5.31
C LEU A 250 21.88 8.21 6.11
N MET A 251 21.38 7.11 5.57
CA MET A 251 21.35 5.81 6.26
C MET A 251 22.76 5.28 6.59
N ASN A 252 23.77 5.56 5.76
CA ASN A 252 25.16 5.23 6.09
C ASN A 252 25.64 6.01 7.31
N LYS A 253 25.34 7.31 7.41
CA LYS A 253 25.68 8.12 8.59
C LYS A 253 24.97 7.66 9.85
N VAL A 254 23.71 7.21 9.74
CA VAL A 254 22.98 6.61 10.87
C VAL A 254 23.69 5.35 11.40
N LYS A 255 24.35 4.57 10.54
CA LYS A 255 25.11 3.38 10.97
C LYS A 255 26.45 3.72 11.62
N GLU A 256 26.97 4.92 11.40
CA GLU A 256 28.25 5.40 11.93
C GLU A 256 28.11 6.13 13.27
N SER A 257 26.91 6.61 13.61
CA SER A 257 26.55 7.29 14.87
C SER A 257 26.22 6.33 16.00
#